data_AF-A0A7S1GXA0-F1
#
_entry.id   AF-A0A7S1GXA0-F1
#
_cell.length_a   1.000
_cell.length_b   1.000
_cell.length_c   1.000
_cell.angle_alpha   90.00
_cell.angle_beta   90.00
_cell.angle_gamma   90.00
#
_symmetry.space_group_name_H-M   'P 1'
#
loop_
_entity.id
_entity.type
_entity.pdbx_description
1 polymer ?
#
loop_
_entity_poly.entity_id
_entity_poly.type
_entity_poly.pdbx_seq_one_letter_code
_entity_poly.pdbx_strand_id
1 'polypeptide(L)'
;LARSTLLLLLASARAALSFSLTASPFTAARSSPNRLCAFSPVSPPLASRSSLSHRLTTTMSTKEVKVGKTAADVSKNLGEYIEKLSAAAVTSRGRFTIGFSGGSLPKLACGDIVQSSTIAFDKWHVFFVDERCVPLDHSDSNFKSLQEQLLSKLSTPIPAAQVFAYDPSSSSPEDAASKYAEQISAHVPAASEGGLPCFDLLLLGMGEDGHTASLFPGHALLGEGAKTVAHILDSPKPPPERITMTYPLIKAAKEVAVVAAGGGKATLLKEILG
;
A
#
# COMPACT_ATOMS: atom_id res chain seq x y z
N LEU A 1 -7.01 12.64 6.68
CA LEU A 1 -6.28 11.89 5.63
C LEU A 1 -5.39 10.87 6.33
N ALA A 2 -5.68 9.58 6.12
CA ALA A 2 -4.98 8.46 6.73
C ALA A 2 -3.54 8.33 6.22
N ARG A 3 -2.69 7.76 7.10
CA ARG A 3 -1.23 7.83 7.12
C ARG A 3 -0.67 6.49 6.62
N SER A 4 -0.08 6.46 5.43
CA SER A 4 0.84 5.39 4.97
C SER A 4 1.52 5.84 3.68
N THR A 5 2.84 5.83 3.60
CA THR A 5 3.56 5.82 2.31
C THR A 5 4.99 5.30 2.52
N LEU A 6 5.34 4.20 1.83
CA LEU A 6 6.70 3.95 1.36
C LEU A 6 6.71 3.36 -0.06
N LEU A 7 7.07 4.15 -1.06
CA LEU A 7 7.06 3.72 -2.46
C LEU A 7 8.41 3.07 -2.87
N LEU A 8 8.57 1.75 -2.71
CA LEU A 8 9.80 1.05 -3.14
C LEU A 8 9.85 0.81 -4.66
N LEU A 9 10.31 1.84 -5.37
CA LEU A 9 10.22 1.93 -6.83
C LEU A 9 11.57 1.64 -7.49
N LEU A 10 11.78 0.38 -7.95
CA LEU A 10 13.08 -0.09 -8.44
C LEU A 10 13.15 -0.08 -9.98
N ALA A 11 13.52 1.07 -10.55
CA ALA A 11 13.74 1.24 -11.98
C ALA A 11 15.10 0.67 -12.45
N SER A 12 15.07 -0.42 -13.21
CA SER A 12 16.20 -0.84 -14.05
C SER A 12 16.06 -0.21 -15.42
N ALA A 13 16.91 0.78 -15.75
CA ALA A 13 17.47 1.02 -17.08
C ALA A 13 18.43 2.23 -17.05
N ARG A 14 19.71 1.98 -17.34
CA ARG A 14 20.62 3.00 -17.87
C ARG A 14 20.07 3.47 -19.23
N ALA A 15 19.66 4.73 -19.34
CA ALA A 15 19.85 5.54 -20.55
C ALA A 15 19.46 7.00 -20.27
N ALA A 16 20.47 7.86 -20.36
CA ALA A 16 20.46 9.27 -20.74
C ALA A 16 19.21 10.13 -20.48
N LEU A 17 19.41 11.24 -19.75
CA LEU A 17 19.26 12.59 -20.33
C LEU A 17 19.81 13.64 -19.37
N SER A 18 20.88 14.29 -19.82
CA SER A 18 21.44 15.53 -19.32
C SER A 18 20.67 16.74 -19.89
N PHE A 19 20.94 17.92 -19.32
CA PHE A 19 20.51 19.28 -19.68
C PHE A 19 19.12 19.74 -19.19
N SER A 20 18.87 21.03 -18.93
CA SER A 20 19.65 22.22 -18.54
C SER A 20 18.57 23.32 -18.47
N LEU A 21 18.43 24.01 -17.34
CA LEU A 21 17.44 25.09 -17.21
C LEU A 21 17.97 26.35 -17.88
N THR A 22 17.43 26.69 -19.06
CA THR A 22 17.48 28.07 -19.56
C THR A 22 16.18 28.77 -19.16
N ALA A 23 16.30 29.68 -18.20
CA ALA A 23 15.28 30.68 -17.93
C ALA A 23 15.34 31.79 -18.98
N SER A 24 14.17 32.33 -19.36
CA SER A 24 14.07 33.74 -19.74
C SER A 24 12.68 34.29 -19.37
N PRO A 25 12.60 35.55 -18.88
CA PRO A 25 11.39 36.19 -18.39
C PRO A 25 10.77 37.15 -19.43
N PHE A 26 9.50 37.52 -19.29
CA PHE A 26 9.00 38.76 -19.91
C PHE A 26 7.86 39.42 -19.11
N THR A 27 8.18 40.65 -18.66
CA THR A 27 7.42 41.89 -18.34
C THR A 27 5.88 41.89 -18.31
N ALA A 28 5.20 42.40 -17.27
CA ALA A 28 5.06 43.77 -16.73
C ALA A 28 3.91 44.59 -17.35
N ALA A 29 2.98 45.05 -16.51
CA ALA A 29 2.19 46.27 -16.77
C ALA A 29 1.69 46.87 -15.43
N ARG A 30 1.94 48.17 -15.25
CA ARG A 30 1.47 49.02 -14.15
C ARG A 30 0.07 49.57 -14.45
N SER A 31 -0.73 49.81 -13.40
CA SER A 31 -1.35 51.12 -13.16
C SER A 31 -2.01 51.19 -11.78
N SER A 32 -1.88 52.37 -11.16
CA SER A 32 -2.54 52.90 -9.95
C SER A 32 -3.06 54.31 -10.36
N PRO A 33 -3.83 55.11 -9.57
CA PRO A 33 -3.85 55.13 -8.10
C PRO A 33 -5.16 55.56 -7.38
N ASN A 34 -5.06 55.55 -6.03
CA ASN A 34 -5.72 56.39 -5.02
C ASN A 34 -7.25 56.28 -4.75
N ARG A 35 -7.57 55.85 -3.51
CA ARG A 35 -8.29 56.69 -2.53
C ARG A 35 -8.15 56.19 -1.09
N LEU A 36 -7.82 57.13 -0.21
CA LEU A 36 -7.85 57.03 1.25
C LEU A 36 -9.30 57.05 1.77
N CYS A 37 -9.57 56.33 2.86
CA CYS A 37 -10.36 56.81 4.00
C CYS A 37 -10.20 55.85 5.20
N ALA A 38 -9.90 56.43 6.36
CA ALA A 38 -9.68 55.78 7.64
C ALA A 38 -10.98 55.56 8.41
N PHE A 39 -11.07 54.51 9.23
CA PHE A 39 -11.83 54.52 10.49
C PHE A 39 -11.26 53.46 11.47
N SER A 40 -11.14 53.87 12.73
CA SER A 40 -10.52 53.23 13.89
C SER A 40 -11.39 52.14 14.56
N PRO A 41 -10.88 51.41 15.57
CA PRO A 41 -11.26 50.03 15.88
C PRO A 41 -12.30 49.90 17.01
N VAL A 42 -12.95 48.75 17.09
CA VAL A 42 -13.74 48.33 18.25
C VAL A 42 -13.33 46.90 18.65
N SER A 43 -12.72 46.77 19.83
CA SER A 43 -12.47 45.50 20.50
C SER A 43 -13.64 45.11 21.41
N PRO A 44 -13.90 43.81 21.60
CA PRO A 44 -14.51 43.30 22.83
C PRO A 44 -13.62 42.23 23.52
N PRO A 45 -13.95 41.81 24.76
CA PRO A 45 -12.96 41.60 25.81
C PRO A 45 -12.39 40.17 25.94
N LEU A 46 -11.30 40.10 26.71
CA LEU A 46 -10.64 38.89 27.19
C LEU A 46 -11.63 37.90 27.83
N ALA A 47 -11.60 36.66 27.36
CA ALA A 47 -12.00 35.49 28.13
C ALA A 47 -10.79 34.55 28.26
N SER A 48 -10.33 34.38 29.49
CA SER A 48 -9.31 33.42 29.87
C SER A 48 -9.81 32.00 29.62
N ARG A 49 -9.15 31.27 28.72
CA ARG A 49 -9.19 29.79 28.71
C ARG A 49 -7.79 29.27 28.50
N SER A 50 -7.30 28.57 29.51
CA SER A 50 -6.09 27.77 29.48
C SER A 50 -6.16 26.76 28.34
N SER A 51 -5.54 27.06 27.19
CA SER A 51 -5.33 26.08 26.14
C SER A 51 -4.08 25.28 26.48
N LEU A 52 -4.28 24.09 27.07
CA LEU A 52 -3.31 23.01 27.00
C LEU A 52 -3.02 22.76 25.52
N SER A 53 -1.92 23.34 25.04
CA SER A 53 -1.40 23.10 23.70
C SER A 53 -0.86 21.67 23.68
N HIS A 54 -1.74 20.69 23.48
CA HIS A 54 -1.33 19.40 22.94
C HIS A 54 -0.75 19.66 21.56
N ARG A 55 0.57 19.81 21.54
CA ARG A 55 1.37 19.90 20.34
C ARG A 55 1.22 18.55 19.63
N LEU A 56 0.20 18.42 18.80
CA LEU A 56 0.11 17.40 17.78
C LEU A 56 1.31 17.63 16.86
N THR A 57 2.42 16.97 17.16
CA THR A 57 3.52 16.81 16.22
C THR A 57 2.97 16.04 15.02
N THR A 58 2.51 16.78 14.02
CA THR A 58 2.22 16.25 12.68
C THR A 58 3.54 15.78 12.10
N THR A 59 3.85 14.49 12.26
CA THR A 59 4.95 13.84 11.57
C THR A 59 4.63 13.82 10.07
N MET A 60 5.49 14.45 9.28
CA MET A 60 5.40 14.45 7.81
C MET A 60 5.58 13.03 7.26
N SER A 61 4.73 12.65 6.30
CA SER A 61 4.89 11.41 5.51
C SER A 61 6.15 11.54 4.64
N THR A 62 7.01 10.52 4.65
CA THR A 62 8.21 10.48 3.83
C THR A 62 7.99 9.51 2.67
N LYS A 63 8.04 10.02 1.44
CA LYS A 63 8.19 9.18 0.26
C LYS A 63 9.66 8.81 0.14
N GLU A 64 10.01 7.55 0.30
CA GLU A 64 11.35 7.04 -0.01
C GLU A 64 11.25 6.08 -1.20
N VAL A 65 12.19 6.23 -2.14
CA VAL A 65 12.34 5.41 -3.34
C VAL A 65 13.71 4.74 -3.28
N LYS A 66 13.75 3.41 -3.36
CA LYS A 66 15.01 2.67 -3.54
C LYS A 66 15.02 2.06 -4.93
N VAL A 67 16.17 2.10 -5.59
CA VAL A 67 16.38 1.56 -6.93
C VAL A 67 17.39 0.41 -6.93
N GLY A 68 17.00 -0.72 -7.53
CA GLY A 68 17.78 -1.93 -7.66
C GLY A 68 18.14 -2.15 -9.12
N LYS A 69 19.39 -2.55 -9.39
CA LYS A 69 19.85 -2.72 -10.77
C LYS A 69 19.31 -4.01 -11.37
N THR A 70 19.14 -5.02 -10.52
CA THR A 70 18.69 -6.37 -10.86
C THR A 70 17.49 -6.80 -10.02
N ALA A 71 16.80 -7.87 -10.44
CA ALA A 71 15.74 -8.48 -9.65
C ALA A 71 16.25 -9.04 -8.31
N ALA A 72 17.52 -9.45 -8.23
CA ALA A 72 18.14 -9.88 -6.97
C ALA A 72 18.31 -8.71 -6.00
N ASP A 73 18.74 -7.53 -6.48
CA ASP A 73 18.83 -6.33 -5.65
C ASP A 73 17.45 -5.91 -5.12
N VAL A 74 16.41 -6.08 -5.94
CA VAL A 74 15.02 -5.83 -5.55
C VAL A 74 14.58 -6.78 -4.43
N SER A 75 14.81 -8.09 -4.62
CA SER A 75 14.53 -9.12 -3.62
C SER A 75 15.20 -8.79 -2.29
N LYS A 76 16.49 -8.47 -2.33
CA LYS A 76 17.27 -8.12 -1.15
C LYS A 76 16.75 -6.90 -0.41
N ASN A 77 16.58 -5.79 -1.11
CA ASN A 77 16.08 -4.55 -0.50
C ASN A 77 14.68 -4.73 0.12
N LEU A 78 13.82 -5.49 -0.57
CA LEU A 78 12.49 -5.81 -0.08
C LEU A 78 12.55 -6.72 1.15
N GLY A 79 13.42 -7.73 1.13
CA GLY A 79 13.63 -8.66 2.25
C GLY A 79 14.11 -7.95 3.51
N GLU A 80 15.16 -7.13 3.40
CA GLU A 80 15.68 -6.32 4.52
C GLU A 80 14.62 -5.38 5.10
N TYR A 81 13.78 -4.80 4.23
CA TYR A 81 12.69 -3.92 4.65
C TYR A 81 11.58 -4.68 5.40
N ILE A 82 11.16 -5.83 4.88
CA ILE A 82 10.17 -6.71 5.53
C ILE A 82 10.71 -7.19 6.89
N GLU A 83 11.96 -7.63 6.95
CA GLU A 83 12.59 -8.11 8.18
C GLU A 83 12.61 -7.01 9.25
N LYS A 84 13.04 -5.79 8.88
CA LYS A 84 13.05 -4.63 9.79
C LYS A 84 11.66 -4.33 10.35
N LEU A 85 10.64 -4.27 9.49
CA LEU A 85 9.27 -3.98 9.91
C LEU A 85 8.67 -5.09 10.76
N SER A 86 8.91 -6.35 10.36
CA SER A 86 8.50 -7.54 11.10
C SER A 86 9.07 -7.52 12.52
N ALA A 87 10.39 -7.33 12.65
CA ALA A 87 11.05 -7.25 13.96
C ALA A 87 10.44 -6.15 14.84
N ALA A 88 10.28 -4.94 14.30
CA ALA A 88 9.70 -3.82 15.03
C ALA A 88 8.24 -4.08 15.47
N ALA A 89 7.42 -4.69 14.61
CA ALA A 89 6.03 -5.02 14.93
C ALA A 89 5.93 -6.12 15.99
N VAL A 90 6.74 -7.18 15.86
CA VAL A 90 6.79 -8.27 16.83
C VAL A 90 7.27 -7.77 18.20
N THR A 91 8.32 -6.97 18.27
CA THR A 91 8.80 -6.40 19.55
C THR A 91 7.73 -5.52 20.21
N SER A 92 6.99 -4.72 19.44
CA SER A 92 6.03 -3.76 20.01
C SER A 92 4.64 -4.32 20.28
N ARG A 93 4.18 -5.32 19.52
CA ARG A 93 2.78 -5.81 19.55
C ARG A 93 2.66 -7.33 19.58
N GLY A 94 3.77 -8.07 19.56
CA GLY A 94 3.79 -9.55 19.57
C GLY A 94 3.30 -10.19 18.27
N ARG A 95 3.03 -9.41 17.22
CA ARG A 95 2.54 -9.89 15.92
C ARG A 95 3.00 -8.98 14.78
N PHE A 96 3.03 -9.52 13.57
CA PHE A 96 3.23 -8.77 12.34
C PHE A 96 2.12 -9.09 11.33
N THR A 97 1.34 -8.09 10.94
CA THR A 97 0.26 -8.23 9.96
C THR A 97 0.73 -7.78 8.59
N ILE A 98 0.70 -8.70 7.61
CA ILE A 98 1.21 -8.46 6.27
C ILE A 98 0.19 -8.89 5.20
N GLY A 99 -0.04 -8.04 4.20
CA GLY A 99 -0.85 -8.35 3.03
C GLY A 99 0.00 -8.50 1.76
N PHE A 100 -0.25 -9.54 0.98
CA PHE A 100 0.43 -9.77 -0.30
C PHE A 100 -0.53 -9.59 -1.48
N SER A 101 -0.11 -8.84 -2.50
CA SER A 101 -0.72 -8.94 -3.83
C SER A 101 -0.20 -10.16 -4.58
N GLY A 102 -0.93 -10.57 -5.61
CA GLY A 102 -0.51 -11.64 -6.52
C GLY A 102 0.59 -11.29 -7.52
N GLY A 103 0.58 -12.01 -8.64
CA GLY A 103 1.49 -11.77 -9.76
C GLY A 103 2.93 -12.20 -9.48
N SER A 104 3.91 -11.42 -9.95
CA SER A 104 5.34 -11.73 -9.76
C SER A 104 5.87 -11.36 -8.37
N LEU A 105 5.04 -10.74 -7.52
CA LEU A 105 5.45 -10.21 -6.24
C LEU A 105 5.89 -11.29 -5.24
N PRO A 106 5.16 -12.40 -5.05
CA PRO A 106 5.63 -13.49 -4.20
C PRO A 106 7.01 -13.96 -4.65
N LYS A 107 7.21 -14.30 -5.93
CA LYS A 107 8.51 -14.70 -6.49
C LYS A 107 9.66 -13.73 -6.18
N LEU A 108 9.41 -12.42 -6.28
CA LEU A 108 10.41 -11.39 -5.97
C LEU A 108 10.72 -11.32 -4.48
N ALA A 109 9.71 -11.50 -3.61
CA ALA A 109 9.91 -11.51 -2.17
C ALA A 109 10.66 -12.78 -1.68
N CYS A 110 10.53 -13.89 -2.41
CA CYS A 110 11.02 -15.21 -1.99
C CYS A 110 12.54 -15.36 -1.88
N GLY A 111 13.35 -14.52 -2.56
CA GLY A 111 14.79 -14.77 -2.62
C GLY A 111 15.45 -14.70 -1.23
N ASP A 112 15.17 -13.61 -0.51
CA ASP A 112 15.94 -13.27 0.68
C ASP A 112 15.20 -13.62 1.98
N ILE A 113 13.88 -13.49 2.02
CA ILE A 113 13.12 -13.75 3.26
C ILE A 113 13.02 -15.25 3.57
N VAL A 114 13.00 -16.10 2.55
CA VAL A 114 12.80 -17.56 2.70
C VAL A 114 13.91 -18.21 3.52
N GLN A 115 15.14 -17.73 3.35
CA GLN A 115 16.34 -18.25 4.02
C GLN A 115 16.66 -17.49 5.32
N SER A 116 15.85 -16.49 5.69
CA SER A 116 16.08 -15.76 6.92
C SER A 116 15.86 -16.66 8.13
N SER A 117 16.83 -16.63 9.06
CA SER A 117 16.76 -17.29 10.37
C SER A 117 16.41 -16.32 11.50
N THR A 118 16.28 -15.02 11.19
CA THR A 118 16.01 -13.95 12.15
C THR A 118 14.54 -13.56 12.20
N ILE A 119 13.77 -13.88 11.15
CA ILE A 119 12.34 -13.57 11.08
C ILE A 119 11.53 -14.57 11.93
N ALA A 120 10.76 -14.05 12.87
CA ALA A 120 9.81 -14.81 13.68
C ALA A 120 8.50 -15.09 12.89
N PHE A 121 8.55 -16.01 11.93
CA PHE A 121 7.42 -16.37 11.07
C PHE A 121 6.21 -16.90 11.85
N ASP A 122 6.40 -17.48 13.04
CA ASP A 122 5.32 -17.88 13.94
C ASP A 122 4.46 -16.70 14.44
N LYS A 123 4.95 -15.46 14.32
CA LYS A 123 4.22 -14.23 14.68
C LYS A 123 3.55 -13.53 13.49
N TRP A 124 3.76 -14.03 12.27
CA TRP A 124 3.20 -13.45 11.06
C TRP A 124 1.74 -13.82 10.88
N HIS A 125 0.92 -12.82 10.56
CA HIS A 125 -0.47 -12.97 10.15
C HIS A 125 -0.56 -12.49 8.70
N VAL A 126 -0.79 -13.43 7.79
CA VAL A 126 -0.68 -13.24 6.34
C VAL A 126 -2.06 -13.10 5.72
N PHE A 127 -2.22 -12.07 4.90
CA PHE A 127 -3.46 -11.74 4.18
C PHE A 127 -3.16 -11.52 2.68
N PHE A 128 -4.23 -11.40 1.89
CA PHE A 128 -4.18 -11.18 0.45
C PHE A 128 -4.83 -9.83 0.13
N VAL A 129 -4.09 -8.97 -0.57
CA VAL A 129 -4.58 -7.62 -0.92
C VAL A 129 -5.71 -7.73 -1.94
N ASP A 130 -5.62 -8.69 -2.84
CA ASP A 130 -6.68 -9.05 -3.77
C ASP A 130 -6.63 -10.55 -4.03
N GLU A 131 -7.75 -11.09 -4.50
CA GLU A 131 -7.83 -12.48 -4.91
C GLU A 131 -8.86 -12.66 -6.03
N ARG A 132 -8.58 -13.64 -6.89
CA ARG A 132 -9.43 -14.05 -7.99
C ARG A 132 -10.47 -15.00 -7.40
N CYS A 133 -11.73 -14.82 -7.74
CA CYS A 133 -12.82 -15.67 -7.25
C CYS A 133 -12.81 -17.02 -7.97
N VAL A 134 -11.79 -17.84 -7.68
CA VAL A 134 -11.53 -19.17 -8.23
C VAL A 134 -11.11 -20.11 -7.09
N PRO A 135 -11.24 -21.44 -7.22
CA PRO A 135 -10.75 -22.38 -6.20
C PRO A 135 -9.31 -22.06 -5.75
N LEU A 136 -9.02 -22.21 -4.45
CA LEU A 136 -7.71 -21.82 -3.90
C LEU A 136 -6.53 -22.61 -4.49
N ASP A 137 -6.77 -23.76 -5.14
CA ASP A 137 -5.81 -24.59 -5.86
C ASP A 137 -5.78 -24.31 -7.38
N HIS A 138 -6.55 -23.36 -7.87
CA HIS A 138 -6.56 -22.91 -9.27
C HIS A 138 -5.26 -22.17 -9.63
N SER A 139 -4.82 -22.23 -10.90
CA SER A 139 -3.59 -21.55 -11.34
C SER A 139 -3.61 -20.03 -11.21
N ASP A 140 -4.81 -19.44 -11.27
CA ASP A 140 -5.00 -17.99 -11.13
C ASP A 140 -5.13 -17.51 -9.67
N SER A 141 -5.11 -18.42 -8.70
CA SER A 141 -5.21 -18.11 -7.27
C SER A 141 -3.92 -17.45 -6.75
N ASN A 142 -4.04 -16.27 -6.18
CA ASN A 142 -2.96 -15.60 -5.48
C ASN A 142 -2.53 -16.40 -4.24
N PHE A 143 -3.46 -17.06 -3.55
CA PHE A 143 -3.18 -18.00 -2.46
C PHE A 143 -2.25 -19.13 -2.91
N LYS A 144 -2.59 -19.82 -4.01
CA LYS A 144 -1.73 -20.88 -4.56
C LYS A 144 -0.36 -20.34 -4.90
N SER A 145 -0.31 -19.21 -5.60
CA SER A 145 0.95 -18.57 -5.99
C SER A 145 1.81 -18.23 -4.77
N LEU A 146 1.24 -17.65 -3.72
CA LEU A 146 1.98 -17.33 -2.49
C LEU A 146 2.43 -18.59 -1.76
N GLN A 147 1.57 -19.61 -1.70
CA GLN A 147 1.88 -20.90 -1.08
C GLN A 147 3.08 -21.58 -1.74
N GLU A 148 3.06 -21.72 -3.06
CA GLU A 148 4.11 -22.39 -3.84
C GLU A 148 5.40 -21.58 -3.90
N GLN A 149 5.29 -20.26 -3.99
CA GLN A 149 6.46 -19.42 -4.20
C GLN A 149 7.15 -19.15 -2.87
N LEU A 150 6.40 -18.80 -1.82
CA LEU A 150 6.91 -18.30 -0.54
C LEU A 150 6.67 -19.27 0.62
N LEU A 151 5.41 -19.52 0.98
CA LEU A 151 5.06 -20.11 2.28
C LEU A 151 5.62 -21.53 2.44
N SER A 152 5.59 -22.34 1.38
CA SER A 152 6.11 -23.71 1.37
C SER A 152 7.64 -23.79 1.46
N LYS A 153 8.35 -22.68 1.24
CA LYS A 153 9.81 -22.65 1.23
C LYS A 153 10.42 -22.09 2.50
N LEU A 154 9.62 -21.41 3.34
CA LEU A 154 10.10 -20.77 4.56
C LEU A 154 10.82 -21.78 5.46
N SER A 155 11.96 -21.37 6.00
CA SER A 155 12.74 -22.16 6.97
C SER A 155 11.92 -22.56 8.20
N THR A 156 11.05 -21.65 8.66
CA THR A 156 10.07 -21.87 9.73
C THR A 156 8.67 -21.62 9.18
N PRO A 157 7.75 -22.60 9.24
CA PRO A 157 6.42 -22.44 8.67
C PRO A 157 5.59 -21.42 9.47
N ILE A 158 4.80 -20.62 8.77
CA ILE A 158 3.74 -19.81 9.38
C ILE A 158 2.59 -20.76 9.77
N PRO A 159 2.04 -20.70 11.00
CA PRO A 159 0.89 -21.49 11.38
C PRO A 159 -0.28 -21.29 10.40
N ALA A 160 -0.92 -22.37 9.97
CA ALA A 160 -2.02 -22.29 8.99
C ALA A 160 -3.18 -21.39 9.47
N ALA A 161 -3.45 -21.37 10.78
CA ALA A 161 -4.43 -20.50 11.41
C ALA A 161 -4.09 -18.99 11.34
N GLN A 162 -2.89 -18.64 10.89
CA GLN A 162 -2.43 -17.27 10.68
C GLN A 162 -2.30 -16.91 9.19
N VAL A 163 -2.76 -17.76 8.28
CA VAL A 163 -2.84 -17.48 6.84
C VAL A 163 -4.31 -17.32 6.46
N PHE A 164 -4.69 -16.08 6.16
CA PHE A 164 -6.08 -15.64 6.00
C PHE A 164 -6.39 -15.45 4.52
N ALA A 165 -6.81 -16.52 3.85
CA ALA A 165 -7.41 -16.47 2.52
C ALA A 165 -8.90 -16.10 2.58
N TYR A 166 -9.49 -15.72 1.45
CA TYR A 166 -10.93 -15.61 1.34
C TYR A 166 -11.60 -16.99 1.38
N ASP A 167 -12.89 -17.03 1.69
CA ASP A 167 -13.69 -18.26 1.70
C ASP A 167 -14.17 -18.59 0.28
N PRO A 168 -13.61 -19.62 -0.40
CA PRO A 168 -14.03 -20.01 -1.75
C PRO A 168 -15.43 -20.66 -1.79
N SER A 169 -16.02 -20.99 -0.64
CA SER A 169 -17.40 -21.50 -0.54
C SER A 169 -18.46 -20.40 -0.47
N SER A 170 -18.03 -19.13 -0.53
CA SER A 170 -18.94 -17.99 -0.55
C SER A 170 -19.89 -18.03 -1.74
N SER A 171 -21.12 -17.55 -1.52
CA SER A 171 -22.22 -17.63 -2.49
C SER A 171 -22.06 -16.71 -3.71
N SER A 172 -21.22 -15.69 -3.58
CA SER A 172 -20.90 -14.71 -4.64
C SER A 172 -19.59 -13.98 -4.31
N PRO A 173 -18.98 -13.26 -5.28
CA PRO A 173 -17.87 -12.36 -4.99
C PRO A 173 -18.19 -11.28 -3.96
N GLU A 174 -19.44 -10.81 -3.88
CA GLU A 174 -19.88 -9.85 -2.85
C GLU A 174 -19.87 -10.46 -1.45
N ASP A 175 -20.43 -11.66 -1.31
CA ASP A 175 -20.41 -12.43 -0.06
C ASP A 175 -18.97 -12.73 0.38
N ALA A 176 -18.11 -13.13 -0.56
CA ALA A 176 -16.69 -13.34 -0.33
C ALA A 176 -15.98 -12.08 0.19
N ALA A 177 -16.24 -10.92 -0.43
CA ALA A 177 -15.67 -9.65 -0.01
C ALA A 177 -16.14 -9.25 1.40
N SER A 178 -17.43 -9.45 1.71
CA SER A 178 -17.99 -9.14 3.03
C SER A 178 -17.37 -10.01 4.13
N LYS A 179 -17.35 -11.33 3.95
CA LYS A 179 -16.72 -12.25 4.92
C LYS A 179 -15.23 -11.97 5.08
N TYR A 180 -14.54 -11.62 4.00
CA TYR A 180 -13.12 -11.29 4.07
C TYR A 180 -12.88 -9.98 4.84
N ALA A 181 -13.74 -8.98 4.68
CA ALA A 181 -13.69 -7.75 5.48
C ALA A 181 -13.90 -8.02 6.98
N GLU A 182 -14.82 -8.91 7.33
CA GLU A 182 -15.06 -9.35 8.72
C GLU A 182 -13.84 -10.09 9.27
N GLN A 183 -13.26 -11.00 8.50
CA GLN A 183 -12.05 -11.75 8.85
C GLN A 183 -10.85 -10.82 9.10
N ILE A 184 -10.66 -9.80 8.26
CA ILE A 184 -9.63 -8.78 8.47
C ILE A 184 -9.91 -8.01 9.76
N SER A 185 -11.14 -7.56 9.98
CA SER A 185 -11.51 -6.78 11.16
C SER A 185 -11.34 -7.55 12.47
N ALA A 186 -11.53 -8.87 12.44
CA ALA A 186 -11.33 -9.73 13.61
C ALA A 186 -9.84 -9.95 13.97
N HIS A 187 -8.93 -9.87 13.00
CA HIS A 187 -7.53 -10.29 13.19
C HIS A 187 -6.51 -9.14 13.06
N VAL A 188 -6.89 -8.01 12.47
CA VAL A 188 -6.03 -6.85 12.26
C VAL A 188 -6.49 -5.70 13.15
N PRO A 189 -5.67 -5.28 14.13
CA PRO A 189 -6.04 -4.20 15.04
C PRO A 189 -6.34 -2.89 14.29
N ALA A 190 -7.38 -2.18 14.73
CA ALA A 190 -7.67 -0.83 14.25
C ALA A 190 -6.61 0.18 14.72
N ALA A 191 -6.39 1.24 13.94
CA ALA A 191 -5.46 2.31 14.33
C ALA A 191 -5.89 3.09 15.59
N SER A 192 -7.19 3.07 15.91
CA SER A 192 -7.82 3.67 17.10
C SER A 192 -9.22 3.05 17.30
N GLU A 193 -9.89 3.33 18.43
CA GLU A 193 -11.31 2.96 18.60
C GLU A 193 -12.15 3.50 17.44
N GLY A 194 -12.97 2.63 16.83
CA GLY A 194 -13.80 2.94 15.66
C GLY A 194 -13.03 3.15 14.34
N GLY A 195 -11.71 2.94 14.32
CA GLY A 195 -10.87 3.12 13.14
C GLY A 195 -10.86 1.90 12.21
N LEU A 196 -10.39 2.11 10.97
CA LEU A 196 -10.17 1.03 10.02
C LEU A 196 -9.08 0.06 10.50
N PRO A 197 -9.13 -1.23 10.13
CA PRO A 197 -8.03 -2.17 10.33
C PRO A 197 -6.71 -1.60 9.79
N CYS A 198 -5.64 -1.71 10.57
CA CYS A 198 -4.35 -1.07 10.30
C CYS A 198 -3.25 -2.13 10.19
N PHE A 199 -2.96 -2.55 8.96
CA PHE A 199 -1.87 -3.48 8.66
C PHE A 199 -0.51 -2.89 9.00
N ASP A 200 0.44 -3.73 9.40
CA ASP A 200 1.83 -3.30 9.55
C ASP A 200 2.49 -3.07 8.18
N LEU A 201 2.22 -3.95 7.21
CA LEU A 201 2.73 -3.82 5.84
C LEU A 201 1.74 -4.36 4.80
N LEU A 202 1.47 -3.58 3.76
CA LEU A 202 0.84 -4.08 2.53
C LEU A 202 1.85 -4.07 1.39
N LEU A 203 2.05 -5.23 0.75
CA LEU A 203 2.88 -5.38 -0.42
C LEU A 203 2.00 -5.37 -1.68
N LEU A 204 2.19 -4.32 -2.47
CA LEU A 204 1.40 -4.03 -3.67
C LEU A 204 2.21 -4.32 -4.93
N GLY A 205 1.64 -5.10 -5.84
CA GLY A 205 2.15 -5.21 -7.20
C GLY A 205 1.68 -4.05 -8.07
N MET A 206 2.38 -3.81 -9.18
CA MET A 206 1.94 -2.86 -10.21
C MET A 206 1.84 -3.54 -11.57
N GLY A 207 0.67 -3.45 -12.20
CA GLY A 207 0.47 -3.83 -13.60
C GLY A 207 1.13 -2.85 -14.58
N GLU A 208 1.28 -3.25 -15.85
CA GLU A 208 1.82 -2.37 -16.90
C GLU A 208 0.92 -1.17 -17.22
N ASP A 209 -0.38 -1.33 -16.97
CA ASP A 209 -1.43 -0.32 -16.96
C ASP A 209 -1.46 0.53 -15.68
N GLY A 210 -0.64 0.22 -14.67
CA GLY A 210 -0.59 0.97 -13.41
C GLY A 210 -1.57 0.53 -12.34
N HIS A 211 -2.41 -0.47 -12.60
CA HIS A 211 -3.27 -1.02 -11.56
C HIS A 211 -2.45 -1.62 -10.41
N THR A 212 -3.02 -1.57 -9.22
CA THR A 212 -2.55 -2.31 -8.04
C THR A 212 -3.72 -3.07 -7.44
N ALA A 213 -3.46 -4.20 -6.78
CA ALA A 213 -4.52 -5.09 -6.31
C ALA A 213 -5.47 -5.42 -7.49
N SER A 214 -6.79 -5.31 -7.31
CA SER A 214 -7.75 -5.28 -8.43
C SER A 214 -8.39 -3.90 -8.63
N LEU A 215 -7.60 -2.83 -8.41
CA LEU A 215 -7.98 -1.43 -8.61
C LEU A 215 -7.44 -0.92 -9.94
N PHE A 216 -8.25 -1.03 -11.00
CA PHE A 216 -7.85 -0.73 -12.38
C PHE A 216 -8.09 0.74 -12.76
N PRO A 217 -7.18 1.37 -13.54
CA PRO A 217 -7.37 2.71 -14.06
C PRO A 217 -8.71 2.88 -14.79
N GLY A 218 -9.44 3.95 -14.48
CA GLY A 218 -10.74 4.26 -15.09
C GLY A 218 -11.92 3.40 -14.61
N HIS A 219 -11.69 2.40 -13.76
CA HIS A 219 -12.76 1.56 -13.22
C HIS A 219 -13.51 2.26 -12.08
N ALA A 220 -14.84 2.07 -12.00
CA ALA A 220 -15.68 2.72 -10.98
C ALA A 220 -15.26 2.38 -9.53
N LEU A 221 -14.68 1.19 -9.33
CA LEU A 221 -14.20 0.72 -8.03
C LEU A 221 -13.11 1.61 -7.41
N LEU A 222 -12.39 2.42 -8.21
CA LEU A 222 -11.45 3.40 -7.69
C LEU A 222 -12.12 4.45 -6.78
N GLY A 223 -13.43 4.68 -6.97
CA GLY A 223 -14.25 5.59 -6.17
C GLY A 223 -14.82 4.98 -4.89
N GLU A 224 -14.60 3.68 -4.61
CA GLU A 224 -15.09 3.04 -3.39
C GLU A 224 -14.43 3.63 -2.15
N GLY A 225 -15.25 4.24 -1.29
CA GLY A 225 -14.82 4.99 -0.11
C GLY A 225 -15.40 4.49 1.21
N ALA A 226 -16.36 3.57 1.18
CA ALA A 226 -17.09 3.09 2.35
C ALA A 226 -16.64 1.68 2.78
N LYS A 227 -16.48 0.76 1.83
CA LYS A 227 -16.08 -0.63 2.12
C LYS A 227 -14.55 -0.74 2.29
N THR A 228 -14.08 -1.65 3.14
CA THR A 228 -12.65 -1.99 3.30
C THR A 228 -12.19 -3.04 2.28
N VAL A 229 -13.06 -3.97 1.94
CA VAL A 229 -12.90 -4.96 0.87
C VAL A 229 -14.12 -4.86 -0.03
N ALA A 230 -13.90 -4.90 -1.33
CA ALA A 230 -14.95 -4.86 -2.33
C ALA A 230 -14.76 -5.99 -3.36
N HIS A 231 -15.80 -6.25 -4.13
CA HIS A 231 -15.77 -7.18 -5.24
C HIS A 231 -15.75 -6.42 -6.58
N ILE A 232 -15.28 -7.09 -7.62
CA ILE A 232 -15.34 -6.64 -9.01
C ILE A 232 -15.78 -7.84 -9.84
N LEU A 233 -16.70 -7.62 -10.79
CA LEU A 233 -17.27 -8.67 -11.65
C LEU A 233 -16.80 -8.55 -13.11
N ASP A 234 -16.17 -7.44 -13.44
CA ASP A 234 -15.84 -6.98 -14.78
C ASP A 234 -14.38 -6.51 -14.87
N SER A 235 -13.47 -7.19 -14.16
CA SER A 235 -12.04 -6.90 -14.26
C SER A 235 -11.61 -6.95 -15.73
N PRO A 236 -10.90 -5.91 -16.23
CA PRO A 236 -10.42 -5.86 -17.62
C PRO A 236 -9.33 -6.90 -17.91
N LYS A 237 -8.88 -7.64 -16.89
CA LYS A 237 -7.95 -8.76 -17.00
C LYS A 237 -8.58 -10.03 -16.45
N PRO A 238 -8.44 -11.19 -17.13
CA PRO A 238 -9.00 -12.45 -16.64
C PRO A 238 -8.33 -12.92 -15.34
N PRO A 239 -9.04 -13.68 -14.50
CA PRO A 239 -10.50 -13.83 -14.49
C PRO A 239 -11.20 -12.53 -14.08
N PRO A 240 -12.46 -12.31 -14.52
CA PRO A 240 -13.18 -11.06 -14.33
C PRO A 240 -13.65 -10.84 -12.89
N GLU A 241 -13.97 -11.92 -12.18
CA GLU A 241 -14.46 -11.89 -10.80
C GLU A 241 -13.33 -11.92 -9.78
N ARG A 242 -13.29 -10.91 -8.91
CA ARG A 242 -12.24 -10.75 -7.89
C ARG A 242 -12.79 -10.08 -6.64
N ILE A 243 -12.07 -10.25 -5.53
CA ILE A 243 -12.18 -9.40 -4.34
C ILE A 243 -10.89 -8.59 -4.17
N THR A 244 -10.97 -7.41 -3.57
CA THR A 244 -9.83 -6.51 -3.38
C THR A 244 -9.99 -5.62 -2.16
N MET A 245 -8.90 -5.38 -1.46
CA MET A 245 -8.79 -4.27 -0.53
C MET A 245 -8.98 -2.96 -1.28
N THR A 246 -9.74 -2.05 -0.69
CA THR A 246 -10.06 -0.74 -1.26
C THR A 246 -9.03 0.30 -0.84
N TYR A 247 -9.04 1.48 -1.48
CA TYR A 247 -8.14 2.56 -1.07
C TYR A 247 -8.29 3.00 0.39
N PRO A 248 -9.50 3.09 0.99
CA PRO A 248 -9.63 3.31 2.43
C PRO A 248 -8.78 2.38 3.28
N LEU A 249 -8.83 1.06 3.04
CA LEU A 249 -8.05 0.09 3.81
C LEU A 249 -6.55 0.18 3.50
N ILE A 250 -6.18 0.31 2.21
CA ILE A 250 -4.79 0.43 1.80
C ILE A 250 -4.12 1.66 2.45
N LYS A 251 -4.81 2.81 2.45
CA LYS A 251 -4.32 4.07 3.06
C LYS A 251 -4.34 4.06 4.60
N ALA A 252 -4.94 3.05 5.21
CA ALA A 252 -4.97 2.89 6.67
C ALA A 252 -3.81 2.05 7.20
N ALA A 253 -3.09 1.30 6.34
CA ALA A 253 -1.90 0.55 6.73
C ALA A 253 -0.82 1.46 7.32
N LYS A 254 0.14 0.94 8.09
CA LYS A 254 1.29 1.75 8.54
C LYS A 254 2.25 1.96 7.40
N GLU A 255 2.55 0.88 6.70
CA GLU A 255 3.46 0.85 5.57
C GLU A 255 2.77 0.21 4.37
N VAL A 256 2.98 0.81 3.20
CA VAL A 256 2.51 0.30 1.92
C VAL A 256 3.70 0.33 1.00
N ALA A 257 4.18 -0.83 0.54
CA ALA A 257 5.26 -0.94 -0.42
C ALA A 257 4.72 -1.37 -1.79
N VAL A 258 4.78 -0.46 -2.77
CA VAL A 258 4.49 -0.79 -4.17
C VAL A 258 5.76 -1.27 -4.83
N VAL A 259 5.78 -2.52 -5.29
CA VAL A 259 6.93 -3.18 -5.89
C VAL A 259 6.68 -3.35 -7.38
N ALA A 260 7.51 -2.70 -8.17
CA ALA A 260 7.48 -2.76 -9.63
C ALA A 260 8.84 -3.21 -10.16
N ALA A 261 8.84 -4.27 -10.97
CA ALA A 261 10.04 -4.77 -11.66
C ALA A 261 9.73 -5.01 -13.15
N GLY A 262 10.73 -4.79 -13.99
CA GLY A 262 10.67 -4.98 -15.44
C GLY A 262 10.53 -3.68 -16.23
N GLY A 263 11.17 -3.65 -17.41
CA GLY A 263 11.30 -2.44 -18.24
C GLY A 263 9.97 -1.85 -18.72
N GLY A 264 8.94 -2.68 -18.93
CA GLY A 264 7.61 -2.24 -19.38
C GLY A 264 6.91 -1.25 -18.45
N LYS A 265 7.38 -1.08 -17.20
CA LYS A 265 6.80 -0.16 -16.21
C LYS A 265 7.55 1.17 -16.12
N ALA A 266 8.74 1.29 -16.72
CA ALA A 266 9.65 2.41 -16.49
C ALA A 266 9.05 3.79 -16.85
N THR A 267 8.34 3.88 -17.98
CA THR A 267 7.71 5.13 -18.43
C THR A 267 6.63 5.59 -17.44
N LEU A 268 5.74 4.68 -17.06
CA LEU A 268 4.65 4.97 -16.12
C LEU A 268 5.18 5.34 -14.73
N LEU A 269 6.21 4.63 -14.27
CA LEU A 269 6.88 4.90 -13.02
C LEU A 269 7.51 6.30 -12.98
N LYS A 270 8.08 6.75 -14.09
CA LYS A 270 8.61 8.12 -14.24
C LYS A 270 7.47 9.15 -14.13
N GLU A 271 6.34 8.91 -14.76
CA GLU A 271 5.17 9.80 -14.68
C GLU A 271 4.63 9.92 -13.24
N ILE A 272 4.54 8.80 -12.52
CA ILE A 272 4.05 8.75 -11.13
C ILE A 272 5.01 9.45 -10.15
N LEU A 273 6.32 9.39 -10.42
CA LEU A 273 7.35 9.93 -9.53
C LEU A 273 7.67 11.42 -9.76
N GLY A 274 7.42 11.94 -10.97
CA GLY A 274 7.86 13.28 -11.40
C GLY A 274 9.33 13.31 -11.79
#